data_AF-A0A9E4XR46-F1
#
_entry.id   AF-A0A9E4XR46-F1
#
_cell.length_a   1.000
_cell.length_b   1.000
_cell.length_c   1.000
_cell.angle_alpha   90.00
_cell.angle_beta   90.00
_cell.angle_gamma   90.00
#
_symmetry.space_group_name_H-M   'P 1'
#
loop_
_entity.id
_entity.type
_entity.pdbx_description
1 polymer ?
#
loop_
_entity_poly.entity_id
_entity_poly.type
_entity_poly.pdbx_seq_one_letter_code
_entity_poly.pdbx_strand_id
1 'polypeptide(L)'
;VGADTGRDGIHGASGLASRTFGEQAEMRSAVQVGNPFLEKVLIEACLEALDLPGVVGLQDCGAAGITSAAIEMAERSGMGLQLHVDRVPRREEGMTPYEVMLSESQERMLLAVTHGKEGPVFALFEKWDLDATVIGEFENGRDVRIFDNGSAVSSTPIVTLTDAPEYRFTATKPDWLKTLQNADMTATPMPEATPEDVLLKMLAAPNIASKFPVYRQYDYHVQTNTVIEPGGDAAVLRLKGTKRGIALSTDCNGRICYLDPNVGTAIAVAEACRNLSVTGAEPIALTDGLNFGNPETPDVQFQLTEAIAGMTRAANAFGIPIVSGNASLYNETAGTSIYPTPIIGALGVLDDVEKHSTIGFKSEGDVIVLLGSDSAWDTLEGLAGSEYLELVHGRVEGQPVLDLDLEVRVQAVCRDAVRAGLVASAHDLSEGGMAVAIAESAITGGIGASISESPGDGNRWDAAMFGESQSRILLSVSSGNLVEIETLAAAQDVPTAVIGAVGGDSLSFGDSISVPLNDASDAWKNGFSAATSDQPQK
;
A
#
# COMPACT_ATOMS: atom_id res chain seq x y z
N VAL A 1 -13.79 -7.89 26.38
CA VAL A 1 -14.35 -6.53 26.45
C VAL A 1 -14.86 -6.15 25.06
N GLY A 2 -15.76 -5.17 24.96
CA GLY A 2 -16.34 -4.76 23.67
C GLY A 2 -17.69 -5.42 23.40
N ALA A 3 -17.99 -5.67 22.13
CA ALA A 3 -19.30 -6.13 21.69
C ALA A 3 -19.68 -7.54 22.17
N ASP A 4 -20.98 -7.78 22.23
CA ASP A 4 -21.55 -9.11 22.43
C ASP A 4 -21.32 -10.03 21.23
N THR A 5 -21.06 -11.31 21.51
CA THR A 5 -20.84 -12.34 20.50
C THR A 5 -22.16 -12.76 19.84
N GLY A 6 -22.20 -12.75 18.51
CA GLY A 6 -23.31 -13.23 17.67
C GLY A 6 -22.84 -14.28 16.66
N ARG A 7 -23.71 -14.74 15.76
CA ARG A 7 -23.39 -15.73 14.71
C ARG A 7 -22.81 -15.09 13.44
N ASP A 8 -21.80 -14.24 13.62
CA ASP A 8 -21.16 -13.54 12.50
C ASP A 8 -19.94 -14.29 12.00
N GLY A 9 -19.79 -14.39 10.67
CA GLY A 9 -18.54 -14.82 10.04
C GLY A 9 -18.08 -16.24 10.42
N ILE A 10 -18.97 -17.08 10.95
CA ILE A 10 -18.64 -18.46 11.29
C ILE A 10 -18.28 -19.17 9.96
N HIS A 11 -17.04 -19.66 9.88
CA HIS A 11 -16.37 -20.17 8.66
C HIS A 11 -15.82 -19.12 7.67
N GLY A 12 -15.68 -17.85 8.05
CA GLY A 12 -15.08 -16.81 7.21
C GLY A 12 -13.68 -17.20 6.71
N ALA A 13 -12.76 -17.47 7.65
CA ALA A 13 -11.39 -17.87 7.32
C ALA A 13 -11.29 -19.22 6.57
N SER A 14 -11.96 -20.27 7.05
CA SER A 14 -11.85 -21.63 6.50
C SER A 14 -12.68 -21.88 5.22
N GLY A 15 -13.72 -21.07 5.00
CA GLY A 15 -14.72 -21.28 3.96
C GLY A 15 -14.65 -20.29 2.79
N LEU A 16 -14.20 -19.05 3.03
CA LEU A 16 -14.11 -17.99 2.02
C LEU A 16 -12.67 -17.60 1.69
N ALA A 17 -11.84 -17.33 2.70
CA ALA A 17 -10.47 -16.85 2.48
C ALA A 17 -9.48 -17.94 2.04
N SER A 18 -9.84 -19.22 2.18
CA SER A 18 -8.97 -20.37 1.89
C SER A 18 -9.44 -21.20 0.68
N ARG A 19 -10.34 -20.66 -0.15
CA ARG A 19 -10.89 -21.36 -1.32
C ARG A 19 -11.01 -20.42 -2.53
N THR A 20 -10.90 -20.99 -3.72
CA THR A 20 -11.16 -20.24 -4.96
C THR A 20 -12.65 -19.94 -5.11
N PHE A 21 -12.98 -18.79 -5.71
CA PHE A 21 -14.37 -18.39 -5.90
C PHE A 21 -14.99 -19.16 -7.08
N GLY A 22 -16.04 -19.94 -6.80
CA GLY A 22 -16.87 -20.65 -7.79
C GLY A 22 -18.32 -20.15 -7.83
N GLU A 23 -19.09 -20.54 -8.85
CA GLU A 23 -20.47 -20.06 -9.13
C GLU A 23 -21.55 -20.39 -8.06
N GLN A 24 -21.22 -21.10 -6.97
CA GLN A 24 -22.22 -21.54 -5.98
C GLN A 24 -21.72 -21.47 -4.53
N ALA A 25 -21.76 -20.29 -3.93
CA ALA A 25 -21.76 -20.16 -2.47
C ALA A 25 -22.64 -18.97 -2.04
N GLU A 26 -23.97 -19.15 -2.02
CA GLU A 26 -24.83 -18.29 -1.20
C GLU A 26 -24.62 -18.65 0.28
N MET A 27 -23.75 -17.93 0.98
CA MET A 27 -23.62 -18.01 2.43
C MET A 27 -23.99 -16.69 3.09
N ARG A 28 -25.26 -16.57 3.52
CA ARG A 28 -25.84 -15.39 4.17
C ARG A 28 -25.21 -15.00 5.52
N SER A 29 -24.41 -15.87 6.17
CA SER A 29 -23.82 -15.63 7.49
C SER A 29 -22.48 -14.88 7.47
N ALA A 30 -21.99 -14.48 6.30
CA ALA A 30 -20.68 -13.85 6.12
C ALA A 30 -20.69 -12.31 6.21
N VAL A 31 -21.86 -11.67 6.36
CA VAL A 31 -21.96 -10.21 6.41
C VAL A 31 -21.56 -9.72 7.81
N GLN A 32 -20.29 -9.33 7.95
CA GLN A 32 -19.82 -8.56 9.10
C GLN A 32 -20.35 -7.14 9.00
N VAL A 33 -20.97 -6.63 10.06
CA VAL A 33 -21.39 -5.23 10.18
C VAL A 33 -20.58 -4.63 11.31
N GLY A 34 -19.61 -3.78 10.96
CA GLY A 34 -18.83 -3.05 11.95
C GLY A 34 -19.64 -1.95 12.63
N ASN A 35 -19.30 -1.65 13.88
CA ASN A 35 -19.86 -0.55 14.67
C ASN A 35 -18.74 0.46 15.01
N PRO A 36 -18.49 1.46 14.15
CA PRO A 36 -17.36 2.38 14.32
C PRO A 36 -17.47 3.25 15.59
N PHE A 37 -18.68 3.48 16.11
CA PHE A 37 -18.86 4.20 17.37
C PHE A 37 -18.37 3.38 18.55
N LEU A 38 -18.75 2.10 18.59
CA LEU A 38 -18.30 1.18 19.63
C LEU A 38 -16.79 0.92 19.51
N GLU A 39 -16.29 0.75 18.28
CA GLU A 39 -14.87 0.60 18.00
C GLU A 39 -14.07 1.78 18.57
N LYS A 40 -14.53 3.01 18.34
CA LYS A 40 -13.84 4.21 18.86
C LYS A 40 -13.75 4.22 20.39
N VAL A 41 -14.85 3.88 21.05
CA VAL A 41 -14.91 3.80 22.53
C VAL A 41 -13.99 2.69 23.03
N LEU A 42 -13.99 1.54 22.35
CA LEU A 42 -13.13 0.40 22.66
C LEU A 42 -11.64 0.72 22.49
N ILE A 43 -11.27 1.46 21.44
CA ILE A 43 -9.88 1.92 21.24
C ILE A 43 -9.42 2.78 22.42
N GLU A 44 -10.20 3.79 22.82
CA GLU A 44 -9.82 4.68 23.92
C GLU A 44 -9.74 3.92 25.26
N ALA A 45 -10.70 3.05 25.54
CA ALA A 45 -10.69 2.21 26.74
C ALA A 45 -9.47 1.27 26.78
N CYS A 46 -9.13 0.64 25.65
CA CYS A 46 -7.96 -0.23 25.54
C CYS A 46 -6.64 0.54 25.70
N LEU A 47 -6.52 1.73 25.10
CA LEU A 47 -5.32 2.57 25.26
C LEU A 47 -5.13 3.01 26.72
N GLU A 48 -6.20 3.44 27.39
CA GLU A 48 -6.13 3.79 28.83
C GLU A 48 -5.85 2.54 29.70
N ALA A 49 -6.32 1.35 29.29
CA ALA A 49 -6.10 0.11 30.03
C ALA A 49 -4.62 -0.31 30.05
N LEU A 50 -3.82 0.08 29.05
CA LEU A 50 -2.38 -0.23 29.01
C LEU A 50 -1.60 0.41 30.16
N ASP A 51 -2.11 1.50 30.74
CA ASP A 51 -1.50 2.17 31.90
C ASP A 51 -1.91 1.55 33.24
N LEU A 52 -2.89 0.62 33.26
CA LEU A 52 -3.38 0.03 34.50
C LEU A 52 -2.43 -1.04 35.06
N PRO A 53 -2.10 -0.98 36.37
CA PRO A 53 -1.26 -1.99 36.99
C PRO A 53 -1.99 -3.33 37.05
N GLY A 54 -1.53 -4.29 36.25
CA GLY A 54 -2.04 -5.67 36.23
C GLY A 54 -2.55 -6.12 34.87
N VAL A 55 -2.74 -5.24 33.89
CA VAL A 55 -2.93 -5.62 32.49
C VAL A 55 -1.57 -6.07 31.95
N VAL A 56 -1.48 -7.34 31.51
CA VAL A 56 -0.23 -7.98 31.07
C VAL A 56 -0.26 -8.43 29.61
N GLY A 57 -1.42 -8.34 28.96
CA GLY A 57 -1.57 -8.66 27.55
C GLY A 57 -2.92 -8.18 27.02
N LEU A 58 -2.96 -7.92 25.72
CA LEU A 58 -4.13 -7.44 25.00
C LEU A 58 -4.06 -8.03 23.59
N GLN A 59 -5.19 -8.55 23.10
CA GLN A 59 -5.28 -9.23 21.81
C GLN A 59 -6.64 -8.94 21.19
N ASP A 60 -6.68 -8.65 19.90
CA ASP A 60 -7.91 -8.47 19.13
C ASP A 60 -8.56 -9.81 18.76
N CYS A 61 -9.88 -9.79 18.60
CA CYS A 61 -10.65 -10.95 18.15
C CYS A 61 -11.01 -10.82 16.66
N GLY A 62 -10.11 -11.29 15.79
CA GLY A 62 -10.30 -11.33 14.34
C GLY A 62 -10.80 -12.67 13.81
N ALA A 63 -10.14 -13.18 12.76
CA ALA A 63 -10.42 -14.47 12.16
C ALA A 63 -10.36 -15.62 13.20
N ALA A 64 -11.34 -16.53 13.16
CA ALA A 64 -11.56 -17.56 14.19
C ALA A 64 -11.87 -17.04 15.62
N GLY A 65 -12.10 -15.73 15.78
CA GLY A 65 -12.71 -15.15 16.97
C GLY A 65 -11.93 -15.35 18.27
N ILE A 66 -12.65 -15.78 19.31
CA ILE A 66 -12.05 -16.04 20.64
C ILE A 66 -11.07 -17.20 20.57
N THR A 67 -11.26 -18.14 19.64
CA THR A 67 -10.39 -19.32 19.50
C THR A 67 -8.95 -18.90 19.20
N SER A 68 -8.71 -18.17 18.11
CA SER A 68 -7.36 -17.70 17.76
C SER A 68 -6.80 -16.78 18.84
N ALA A 69 -7.55 -15.74 19.20
CA ALA A 69 -7.11 -14.72 20.14
C ALA A 69 -6.67 -15.31 21.49
N ALA A 70 -7.50 -16.17 22.10
CA ALA A 70 -7.20 -16.72 23.41
C ALA A 70 -6.09 -17.79 23.38
N ILE A 71 -6.06 -18.63 22.34
CA ILE A 71 -5.04 -19.67 22.21
C ILE A 71 -3.67 -19.06 21.92
N GLU A 72 -3.58 -18.03 21.08
CA GLU A 72 -2.32 -17.32 20.82
C GLU A 72 -1.79 -16.64 22.09
N MET A 73 -2.66 -16.04 22.91
CA MET A 73 -2.26 -15.51 24.20
C MET A 73 -1.71 -16.60 25.12
N ALA A 74 -2.36 -17.77 25.16
CA ALA A 74 -1.91 -18.92 25.95
C ALA A 74 -0.54 -19.42 25.49
N GLU A 75 -0.34 -19.60 24.18
CA GLU A 75 0.94 -20.00 23.59
C GLU A 75 2.06 -19.01 23.93
N ARG A 76 1.85 -17.71 23.65
CA ARG A 76 2.86 -16.66 23.90
C ARG A 76 3.22 -16.54 25.38
N SER A 77 2.28 -16.86 26.28
CA SER A 77 2.52 -16.88 27.73
C SER A 77 3.21 -18.16 28.23
N GLY A 78 3.22 -19.24 27.45
CA GLY A 78 3.71 -20.55 27.87
C GLY A 78 2.84 -21.24 28.92
N MET A 79 1.57 -20.84 29.05
CA MET A 79 0.61 -21.34 30.04
C MET A 79 -0.55 -22.09 29.38
N GLY A 80 -1.21 -22.96 30.14
CA GLY A 80 -2.51 -23.51 29.76
C GLY A 80 -3.62 -22.46 29.91
N LEU A 81 -4.79 -22.75 29.38
CA LEU A 81 -5.93 -21.85 29.42
C LEU A 81 -7.22 -22.60 29.72
N GLN A 82 -7.99 -22.10 30.68
CA GLN A 82 -9.35 -22.54 30.95
C GLN A 82 -10.34 -21.47 30.52
N LEU A 83 -11.25 -21.79 29.60
CA LEU A 83 -12.32 -20.90 29.12
C LEU A 83 -13.70 -21.43 29.52
N HIS A 84 -14.58 -20.51 29.91
CA HIS A 84 -15.97 -20.74 30.24
C HIS A 84 -16.86 -20.05 29.21
N VAL A 85 -17.31 -20.81 28.22
CA VAL A 85 -18.07 -20.28 27.07
C VAL A 85 -19.42 -19.75 27.53
N ASP A 86 -20.01 -20.33 28.57
CA ASP A 86 -21.24 -19.85 29.21
C ASP A 86 -21.13 -18.44 29.80
N ARG A 87 -19.91 -17.95 30.05
CA ARG A 87 -19.67 -16.58 30.56
C ARG A 87 -19.43 -15.55 29.46
N VAL A 88 -19.22 -15.98 28.22
CA VAL A 88 -19.01 -15.04 27.10
C VAL A 88 -20.31 -14.27 26.88
N PRO A 89 -20.27 -12.91 26.82
CA PRO A 89 -21.44 -12.10 26.47
C PRO A 89 -21.96 -12.43 25.07
N ARG A 90 -23.29 -12.59 24.95
CA ARG A 90 -23.97 -13.03 23.72
C ARG A 90 -25.18 -12.16 23.46
N ARG A 91 -25.38 -11.79 22.20
CA ARG A 91 -26.59 -11.08 21.74
C ARG A 91 -27.64 -12.00 21.13
N GLU A 92 -27.27 -13.24 20.85
CA GLU A 92 -28.15 -14.28 20.31
C GLU A 92 -28.34 -15.43 21.30
N GLU A 93 -29.58 -15.88 21.46
CA GLU A 93 -29.89 -17.06 22.27
C GLU A 93 -29.52 -18.37 21.55
N GLY A 94 -29.26 -19.41 22.36
CA GLY A 94 -29.06 -20.77 21.86
C GLY A 94 -27.77 -20.99 21.06
N MET A 95 -26.79 -20.11 21.15
CA MET A 95 -25.48 -20.33 20.53
C MET A 95 -24.76 -21.52 21.19
N THR A 96 -24.31 -22.45 20.37
CA THR A 96 -23.49 -23.59 20.77
C THR A 96 -22.07 -23.15 21.15
N PRO A 97 -21.32 -23.95 21.93
CA PRO A 97 -19.93 -23.61 22.26
C PRO A 97 -19.05 -23.38 21.03
N TYR A 98 -19.29 -24.14 19.95
CA TYR A 98 -18.62 -23.99 18.67
C TYR A 98 -18.85 -22.62 18.04
N GLU A 99 -20.11 -22.19 17.96
CA GLU A 99 -20.49 -20.89 17.37
C GLU A 99 -19.92 -19.72 18.18
N VAL A 100 -19.92 -19.80 19.52
CA VAL A 100 -19.38 -18.73 20.36
C VAL A 100 -17.87 -18.60 20.19
N MET A 101 -17.16 -19.73 20.17
CA MET A 101 -15.70 -19.76 20.08
C MET A 101 -15.18 -19.27 18.72
N LEU A 102 -15.88 -19.59 17.63
CA LEU A 102 -15.46 -19.28 16.24
C LEU A 102 -16.18 -18.09 15.61
N SER A 103 -17.08 -17.44 16.35
CA SER A 103 -17.72 -16.22 15.90
C SER A 103 -16.69 -15.13 15.63
N GLU A 104 -16.81 -14.46 14.50
CA GLU A 104 -16.00 -13.33 14.06
C GLU A 104 -16.76 -12.00 14.23
N SER A 105 -17.63 -11.91 15.25
CA SER A 105 -18.25 -10.64 15.66
C SER A 105 -17.17 -9.57 15.88
N GLN A 106 -17.42 -8.38 15.33
CA GLN A 106 -16.48 -7.26 15.32
C GLN A 106 -16.42 -6.56 16.70
N GLU A 107 -15.47 -5.63 16.84
CA GLU A 107 -15.27 -4.78 18.05
C GLU A 107 -15.16 -5.56 19.36
N ARG A 108 -14.32 -6.61 19.38
CA ARG A 108 -14.03 -7.40 20.59
C ARG A 108 -12.52 -7.48 20.83
N MET A 109 -12.15 -7.37 22.10
CA MET A 109 -10.77 -7.54 22.56
C MET A 109 -10.72 -8.47 23.77
N LEU A 110 -9.62 -9.22 23.90
CA LEU A 110 -9.25 -9.96 25.08
C LEU A 110 -8.16 -9.22 25.85
N LEU A 111 -8.30 -9.19 27.18
CA LEU A 111 -7.29 -8.66 28.10
C LEU A 111 -6.83 -9.78 29.02
N ALA A 112 -5.52 -9.94 29.15
CA ALA A 112 -4.92 -10.75 30.20
C ALA A 112 -4.63 -9.86 31.40
N VAL A 113 -5.23 -10.19 32.54
CA VAL A 113 -5.14 -9.40 33.77
C VAL A 113 -4.62 -10.28 34.89
N THR A 114 -3.69 -9.74 35.68
CA THR A 114 -3.15 -10.40 36.87
C THR A 114 -4.28 -10.65 37.87
N HIS A 115 -4.35 -11.87 38.41
CA HIS A 115 -5.39 -12.25 39.36
C HIS A 115 -5.47 -11.28 40.55
N GLY A 116 -6.68 -10.83 40.89
CA GLY A 116 -6.94 -9.85 41.96
C GLY A 116 -6.71 -8.39 41.54
N LYS A 117 -6.40 -8.12 40.27
CA LYS A 117 -6.24 -6.76 39.68
C LYS A 117 -7.34 -6.41 38.68
N GLU A 118 -8.43 -7.16 38.64
CA GLU A 118 -9.53 -6.98 37.70
C GLU A 118 -10.38 -5.75 38.03
N GLY A 119 -10.48 -5.37 39.32
CA GLY A 119 -11.32 -4.26 39.78
C GLY A 119 -11.09 -2.92 39.03
N PRO A 120 -9.84 -2.43 38.92
CA PRO A 120 -9.54 -1.24 38.12
C PRO A 120 -9.89 -1.38 36.64
N VAL A 121 -9.75 -2.59 36.07
CA VAL A 121 -10.12 -2.85 34.66
C VAL A 121 -11.62 -2.73 34.49
N PHE A 122 -12.43 -3.36 35.36
CA PHE A 122 -13.89 -3.22 35.31
C PHE A 122 -14.33 -1.76 35.44
N ALA A 123 -13.77 -1.00 36.39
CA ALA A 123 -14.11 0.41 36.57
C ALA A 123 -13.74 1.27 35.35
N LEU A 124 -12.64 0.94 34.66
CA LEU A 124 -12.23 1.64 33.44
C LEU A 124 -13.20 1.35 32.29
N PHE A 125 -13.53 0.09 32.04
CA PHE A 125 -14.44 -0.23 30.94
C PHE A 125 -15.87 0.28 31.22
N GLU A 126 -16.33 0.26 32.48
CA GLU A 126 -17.59 0.88 32.89
C GLU A 126 -17.59 2.41 32.66
N LYS A 127 -16.47 3.11 32.95
CA LYS A 127 -16.30 4.55 32.66
C LYS A 127 -16.51 4.87 31.17
N TRP A 128 -16.14 3.94 30.29
CA TRP A 128 -16.28 4.08 28.85
C TRP A 128 -17.61 3.48 28.32
N ASP A 129 -18.57 3.14 29.18
CA ASP A 129 -19.83 2.49 28.79
C ASP A 129 -19.62 1.16 28.05
N LEU A 130 -18.60 0.39 28.45
CA LEU A 130 -18.26 -0.92 27.89
C LEU A 130 -18.36 -2.04 28.93
N ASP A 131 -18.81 -3.20 28.48
CA ASP A 131 -18.83 -4.40 29.31
C ASP A 131 -17.46 -5.10 29.34
N ALA A 132 -17.12 -5.58 30.54
CA ALA A 132 -15.92 -6.35 30.81
C ALA A 132 -16.25 -7.60 31.63
N THR A 133 -16.07 -8.78 31.03
CA THR A 133 -16.43 -10.07 31.63
C THR A 133 -15.23 -11.00 31.66
N VAL A 134 -15.01 -11.64 32.81
CA VAL A 134 -14.00 -12.70 32.95
C VAL A 134 -14.55 -14.00 32.38
N ILE A 135 -14.01 -14.39 31.23
CA ILE A 135 -14.44 -15.59 30.50
C ILE A 135 -13.51 -16.79 30.71
N GLY A 136 -12.42 -16.64 31.46
CA GLY A 136 -11.45 -17.70 31.67
C GLY A 136 -10.26 -17.30 32.53
N GLU A 137 -9.34 -18.24 32.71
CA GLU A 137 -8.12 -18.09 33.52
C GLU A 137 -6.95 -18.86 32.89
N PHE A 138 -5.75 -18.27 32.97
CA PHE A 138 -4.52 -18.97 32.63
C PHE A 138 -4.13 -19.92 33.76
N GLU A 139 -3.56 -21.06 33.42
CA GLU A 139 -3.17 -22.08 34.40
C GLU A 139 -1.85 -22.75 34.08
N ASN A 140 -1.30 -23.44 35.06
CA ASN A 140 -0.14 -24.30 34.83
C ASN A 140 -0.56 -25.49 33.98
N GLY A 141 -0.03 -25.57 32.77
CA GLY A 141 -0.39 -26.63 31.83
C GLY A 141 0.06 -26.27 30.41
N ARG A 142 -0.35 -27.10 29.45
CA ARG A 142 -0.13 -26.88 28.01
C ARG A 142 -1.39 -27.10 27.19
N ASP A 143 -2.54 -27.17 27.86
CA ASP A 143 -3.82 -27.51 27.27
C ASP A 143 -4.75 -26.31 27.34
N VAL A 144 -5.58 -26.17 26.31
CA VAL A 144 -6.75 -25.29 26.31
C VAL A 144 -7.96 -26.14 26.65
N ARG A 145 -8.59 -25.83 27.78
CA ARG A 145 -9.77 -26.51 28.30
C ARG A 145 -10.98 -25.60 28.19
N ILE A 146 -11.99 -26.06 27.47
CA ILE A 146 -13.21 -25.29 27.20
C ILE A 146 -14.34 -25.92 28.00
N PHE A 147 -15.04 -25.11 28.76
CA PHE A 147 -16.19 -25.48 29.57
C PHE A 147 -17.45 -24.77 29.09
N ASP A 148 -18.58 -25.46 29.15
CA ASP A 148 -19.91 -24.88 28.97
C ASP A 148 -20.81 -25.38 30.10
N ASN A 149 -21.38 -24.47 30.87
CA ASN A 149 -22.23 -24.77 32.03
C ASN A 149 -21.57 -25.75 33.03
N GLY A 150 -20.25 -25.58 33.25
CA GLY A 150 -19.44 -26.41 34.14
C GLY A 150 -19.03 -27.78 33.58
N SER A 151 -19.49 -28.16 32.37
CA SER A 151 -19.07 -29.40 31.71
C SER A 151 -17.91 -29.13 30.76
N ALA A 152 -16.85 -29.94 30.82
CA ALA A 152 -15.75 -29.85 29.87
C ALA A 152 -16.22 -30.31 28.47
N VAL A 153 -16.17 -29.42 27.49
CA VAL A 153 -16.58 -29.69 26.10
C VAL A 153 -15.38 -29.90 25.17
N SER A 154 -14.19 -29.40 25.55
CA SER A 154 -12.93 -29.67 24.86
C SER A 154 -11.74 -29.62 25.82
N SER A 155 -10.71 -30.41 25.52
CA SER A 155 -9.38 -30.33 26.13
C SER A 155 -8.37 -30.67 25.03
N THR A 156 -7.59 -29.68 24.61
CA THR A 156 -6.67 -29.83 23.47
C THR A 156 -5.32 -29.20 23.79
N PRO A 157 -4.20 -29.89 23.53
CA PRO A 157 -2.87 -29.29 23.67
C PRO A 157 -2.74 -28.05 22.78
N ILE A 158 -2.21 -26.96 23.32
CA ILE A 158 -2.01 -25.68 22.60
C ILE A 158 -1.21 -25.90 21.31
N VAL A 159 -0.12 -26.66 21.40
CA VAL A 159 0.75 -26.97 20.26
C VAL A 159 0.00 -27.62 19.09
N THR A 160 -1.07 -28.39 19.35
CA THR A 160 -1.87 -29.00 18.28
C THR A 160 -2.67 -27.96 17.49
N LEU A 161 -2.94 -26.79 18.08
CA LEU A 161 -3.73 -25.72 17.47
C LEU A 161 -2.85 -24.61 16.88
N THR A 162 -1.58 -24.54 17.26
CA THR A 162 -0.67 -23.46 16.85
C THR A 162 0.48 -23.93 15.95
N ASP A 163 0.89 -25.20 16.02
CA ASP A 163 1.95 -25.80 15.20
C ASP A 163 1.35 -26.52 13.98
N ALA A 164 0.90 -25.73 13.00
CA ALA A 164 0.34 -26.26 11.76
C ALA A 164 1.44 -26.84 10.84
N PRO A 165 1.16 -27.91 10.06
CA PRO A 165 2.13 -28.44 9.11
C PRO A 165 2.54 -27.43 8.04
N GLU A 166 3.84 -27.34 7.77
CA GLU A 166 4.37 -26.56 6.66
C GLU A 166 4.36 -27.35 5.34
N TYR A 167 3.99 -26.68 4.25
CA TYR A 167 4.00 -27.25 2.91
C TYR A 167 5.11 -26.62 2.06
N ARG A 168 5.70 -27.44 1.17
CA ARG A 168 6.66 -26.98 0.16
C ARG A 168 6.16 -27.39 -1.22
N PHE A 169 5.67 -26.42 -1.96
CA PHE A 169 5.21 -26.62 -3.33
C PHE A 169 6.34 -26.43 -4.33
N THR A 170 6.19 -27.04 -5.51
CA THR A 170 7.16 -26.94 -6.60
C THR A 170 6.92 -25.65 -7.37
N ALA A 171 7.89 -24.74 -7.38
CA ALA A 171 7.89 -23.56 -8.25
C ALA A 171 8.41 -23.92 -9.66
N THR A 172 7.72 -23.53 -10.72
CA THR A 172 8.20 -23.67 -12.10
C THR A 172 7.88 -22.42 -12.91
N LYS A 173 8.91 -21.78 -13.51
CA LYS A 173 8.71 -20.64 -14.41
C LYS A 173 7.92 -21.08 -15.65
N PRO A 174 6.72 -20.53 -15.89
CA PRO A 174 5.92 -20.94 -17.03
C PRO A 174 6.48 -20.39 -18.35
N ASP A 175 6.24 -21.10 -19.45
CA ASP A 175 6.73 -20.68 -20.77
C ASP A 175 6.00 -19.44 -21.31
N TRP A 176 4.72 -19.23 -20.94
CA TRP A 176 3.99 -18.02 -21.32
C TRP A 176 4.67 -16.76 -20.80
N LEU A 177 5.26 -16.81 -19.59
CA LEU A 177 5.96 -15.67 -19.00
C LEU A 177 7.22 -15.32 -19.79
N LYS A 178 7.95 -16.33 -20.26
CA LYS A 178 9.12 -16.10 -21.14
C LYS A 178 8.71 -15.43 -22.44
N THR A 179 7.56 -15.79 -23.00
CA THR A 179 7.04 -15.15 -24.23
C THR A 179 6.76 -13.66 -23.98
N LEU A 180 6.08 -13.32 -22.89
CA LEU A 180 5.79 -11.92 -22.54
C LEU A 180 7.07 -11.11 -22.32
N GLN A 181 8.04 -11.67 -21.59
CA GLN A 181 9.32 -11.01 -21.30
C GLN A 181 10.16 -10.75 -22.57
N ASN A 182 10.09 -11.64 -23.55
CA ASN A 182 10.86 -11.52 -24.81
C ASN A 182 10.12 -10.75 -25.90
N ALA A 183 9.02 -10.06 -25.57
CA ALA A 183 8.29 -9.24 -26.51
C ALA A 183 9.18 -8.12 -27.10
N ASP A 184 9.10 -7.93 -28.41
CA ASP A 184 9.86 -6.91 -29.12
C ASP A 184 9.12 -5.57 -29.07
N MET A 185 9.65 -4.61 -28.30
CA MET A 185 9.08 -3.26 -28.19
C MET A 185 9.15 -2.47 -29.50
N THR A 186 10.07 -2.81 -30.41
CA THR A 186 10.16 -2.16 -31.74
C THR A 186 8.99 -2.51 -32.65
N ALA A 187 8.27 -3.59 -32.35
CA ALA A 187 7.06 -3.98 -33.06
C ALA A 187 5.81 -3.20 -32.60
N THR A 188 5.90 -2.39 -31.53
CA THR A 188 4.79 -1.56 -31.06
C THR A 188 4.58 -0.39 -32.05
N PRO A 189 3.40 -0.29 -32.70
CA PRO A 189 3.14 0.76 -33.67
C PRO A 189 2.94 2.11 -32.98
N MET A 190 3.26 3.20 -33.70
CA MET A 190 2.85 4.54 -33.28
C MET A 190 1.32 4.66 -33.31
N PRO A 191 0.70 5.37 -32.34
CA PRO A 191 -0.73 5.59 -32.35
C PRO A 191 -1.13 6.53 -33.48
N GLU A 192 -2.35 6.38 -33.99
CA GLU A 192 -2.93 7.30 -35.00
C GLU A 192 -3.31 8.67 -34.40
N ALA A 193 -3.57 8.70 -33.08
CA ALA A 193 -3.93 9.90 -32.34
C ALA A 193 -2.72 10.83 -32.14
N THR A 194 -2.99 12.12 -31.96
CA THR A 194 -1.93 13.11 -31.68
C THR A 194 -1.31 12.90 -30.29
N PRO A 195 -0.08 13.38 -30.05
CA PRO A 195 0.52 13.35 -28.71
C PRO A 195 -0.35 14.00 -27.63
N GLU A 196 -1.00 15.12 -27.97
CA GLU A 196 -1.93 15.83 -27.09
C GLU A 196 -3.14 14.96 -26.73
N ASP A 197 -3.77 14.34 -27.72
CA ASP A 197 -4.93 13.45 -27.50
C ASP A 197 -4.55 12.25 -26.63
N VAL A 198 -3.37 11.67 -26.86
CA VAL A 198 -2.87 10.54 -26.05
C VAL A 198 -2.56 10.99 -24.63
N LEU A 199 -1.92 12.15 -24.42
CA LEU A 199 -1.67 12.67 -23.08
C LEU A 199 -2.99 12.90 -22.31
N LEU A 200 -3.99 13.52 -22.94
CA LEU A 200 -5.31 13.69 -22.31
C LEU A 200 -5.98 12.34 -22.00
N LYS A 201 -5.85 11.35 -22.88
CA LYS A 201 -6.34 9.98 -22.63
C LYS A 201 -5.62 9.32 -21.45
N MET A 202 -4.29 9.47 -21.35
CA MET A 202 -3.48 8.94 -20.25
C MET A 202 -3.89 9.59 -18.92
N LEU A 203 -4.03 10.92 -18.88
CA LEU A 203 -4.46 11.64 -17.68
C LEU A 203 -5.87 11.24 -17.23
N ALA A 204 -6.75 10.88 -18.17
CA ALA A 204 -8.09 10.41 -17.86
C ALA A 204 -8.15 8.92 -17.44
N ALA A 205 -7.06 8.17 -17.57
CA ALA A 205 -7.02 6.74 -17.26
C ALA A 205 -7.25 6.50 -15.75
N PRO A 206 -8.06 5.51 -15.32
CA PRO A 206 -8.37 5.32 -13.90
C PRO A 206 -7.15 5.11 -13.00
N ASN A 207 -6.08 4.49 -13.52
CA ASN A 207 -4.84 4.27 -12.78
C ASN A 207 -4.08 5.58 -12.51
N ILE A 208 -4.13 6.56 -13.43
CA ILE A 208 -3.45 7.85 -13.33
C ILE A 208 -4.34 8.95 -12.73
N ALA A 209 -5.58 9.07 -13.22
CA ALA A 209 -6.50 10.15 -12.88
C ALA A 209 -6.68 10.37 -11.36
N SER A 210 -7.02 11.61 -10.99
CA SER A 210 -7.16 12.01 -9.60
C SER A 210 -8.09 11.09 -8.80
N LYS A 211 -7.58 10.61 -7.67
CA LYS A 211 -8.36 9.81 -6.71
C LYS A 211 -9.18 10.66 -5.73
N PHE A 212 -9.32 11.97 -5.99
CA PHE A 212 -10.13 12.90 -5.18
C PHE A 212 -11.55 12.39 -4.86
N PRO A 213 -12.30 11.77 -5.79
CA PRO A 213 -13.61 11.21 -5.48
C PRO A 213 -13.60 10.15 -4.36
N VAL A 214 -12.47 9.46 -4.17
CA VAL A 214 -12.29 8.46 -3.11
C VAL A 214 -11.98 9.18 -1.79
N TYR A 215 -10.88 9.91 -1.71
CA TYR A 215 -10.42 10.43 -0.41
C TYR A 215 -11.25 11.61 0.11
N ARG A 216 -12.03 12.31 -0.73
CA ARG A 216 -13.00 13.32 -0.25
C ARG A 216 -14.11 12.73 0.61
N GLN A 217 -14.33 11.41 0.57
CA GLN A 217 -15.34 10.72 1.37
C GLN A 217 -14.88 10.51 2.81
N TYR A 218 -13.57 10.62 3.06
CA TYR A 218 -12.96 10.42 4.36
C TYR A 218 -12.53 11.75 4.96
N ASP A 219 -12.49 11.80 6.29
CA ASP A 219 -11.87 12.91 6.99
C ASP A 219 -10.36 12.68 7.09
N TYR A 220 -9.60 13.70 6.69
CA TYR A 220 -8.14 13.77 6.83
C TYR A 220 -7.71 15.07 7.53
N HIS A 221 -8.63 15.73 8.24
CA HIS A 221 -8.39 17.01 8.94
C HIS A 221 -8.54 16.89 10.47
N VAL A 222 -9.30 15.91 10.95
CA VAL A 222 -9.58 15.64 12.36
C VAL A 222 -8.27 15.35 13.09
N GLN A 223 -8.19 15.87 14.31
CA GLN A 223 -6.98 15.98 15.12
C GLN A 223 -5.91 16.95 14.62
N THR A 224 -6.07 17.60 13.45
CA THR A 224 -5.19 18.63 12.89
C THR A 224 -3.72 18.20 12.83
N ASN A 225 -3.47 16.93 12.50
CA ASN A 225 -2.12 16.36 12.41
C ASN A 225 -1.59 16.33 10.97
N THR A 226 -2.46 16.40 9.98
CA THR A 226 -2.07 16.28 8.57
C THR A 226 -1.23 17.47 8.13
N VAL A 227 -0.10 17.17 7.50
CA VAL A 227 0.85 18.12 6.92
C VAL A 227 0.80 18.05 5.40
N ILE A 228 0.83 16.83 4.85
CA ILE A 228 0.57 16.56 3.44
C ILE A 228 -0.71 15.73 3.36
N GLU A 229 -1.69 16.26 2.63
CA GLU A 229 -2.99 15.65 2.39
C GLU A 229 -2.90 14.53 1.33
N PRO A 230 -3.90 13.63 1.26
CA PRO A 230 -3.97 12.63 0.19
C PRO A 230 -4.00 13.28 -1.20
N GLY A 231 -3.44 12.60 -2.20
CA GLY A 231 -3.43 13.05 -3.60
C GLY A 231 -2.08 13.54 -4.11
N GLY A 232 -1.00 13.37 -3.34
CA GLY A 232 0.39 13.35 -3.83
C GLY A 232 1.07 12.03 -3.47
N ASP A 233 2.41 12.00 -3.55
CA ASP A 233 3.20 10.77 -3.41
C ASP A 233 3.06 10.06 -2.05
N ALA A 234 3.05 10.83 -0.95
CA ALA A 234 2.91 10.28 0.40
C ALA A 234 2.14 11.21 1.33
N ALA A 235 1.41 10.61 2.28
CA ALA A 235 0.76 11.36 3.35
C ALA A 235 1.75 11.64 4.47
N VAL A 236 1.71 12.85 5.05
CA VAL A 236 2.58 13.22 6.19
C VAL A 236 1.74 13.68 7.37
N LEU A 237 1.97 13.08 8.52
CA LEU A 237 1.29 13.36 9.79
C LEU A 237 2.30 13.89 10.81
N ARG A 238 1.99 15.02 11.45
CA ARG A 238 2.76 15.62 12.53
C ARG A 238 2.58 14.85 13.82
N LEU A 239 3.70 14.64 14.53
CA LEU A 239 3.69 14.20 15.92
C LEU A 239 3.48 15.40 16.85
N LYS A 240 2.28 15.49 17.45
CA LYS A 240 1.88 16.63 18.31
C LYS A 240 2.91 16.91 19.40
N GLY A 241 3.14 18.20 19.66
CA GLY A 241 4.12 18.66 20.64
C GLY A 241 5.58 18.58 20.16
N THR A 242 5.81 18.17 18.91
CA THR A 242 7.15 18.09 18.30
C THR A 242 7.15 18.70 16.89
N LYS A 243 8.35 18.87 16.32
CA LYS A 243 8.52 19.17 14.89
C LYS A 243 8.52 17.92 14.00
N ARG A 244 8.60 16.73 14.59
CA ARG A 244 8.73 15.47 13.86
C ARG A 244 7.42 15.06 13.19
N GLY A 245 7.52 14.22 12.18
CA GLY A 245 6.36 13.63 11.51
C GLY A 245 6.61 12.21 11.05
N ILE A 246 5.51 11.54 10.73
CA ILE A 246 5.47 10.23 10.10
C ILE A 246 4.97 10.42 8.67
N ALA A 247 5.65 9.81 7.71
CA ALA A 247 5.22 9.74 6.32
C ALA A 247 4.78 8.31 5.99
N LEU A 248 3.75 8.17 5.16
CA LEU A 248 3.18 6.89 4.76
C LEU A 248 2.93 6.88 3.24
N SER A 249 3.34 5.80 2.58
CA SER A 249 3.07 5.49 1.18
C SER A 249 2.67 4.03 1.04
N THR A 250 2.02 3.69 -0.08
CA THR A 250 1.61 2.33 -0.40
C THR A 250 1.63 2.11 -1.90
N ASP A 251 2.34 1.08 -2.36
CA ASP A 251 2.64 0.93 -3.78
C ASP A 251 2.63 -0.54 -4.20
N CYS A 252 2.11 -0.79 -5.41
CA CYS A 252 2.19 -2.07 -6.11
C CYS A 252 1.64 -1.93 -7.52
N ASN A 253 2.48 -2.23 -8.51
CA ASN A 253 2.05 -2.38 -9.90
C ASN A 253 1.92 -3.86 -10.28
N GLY A 254 0.67 -4.35 -10.31
CA GLY A 254 0.37 -5.75 -10.61
C GLY A 254 0.82 -6.20 -12.00
N ARG A 255 0.82 -5.30 -13.00
CA ARG A 255 1.29 -5.63 -14.36
C ARG A 255 2.78 -5.93 -14.37
N ILE A 256 3.57 -5.06 -13.75
CA ILE A 256 5.02 -5.23 -13.67
C ILE A 256 5.34 -6.51 -12.88
N CYS A 257 4.63 -6.76 -11.77
CA CYS A 257 4.76 -8.01 -11.00
C CYS A 257 4.33 -9.25 -11.79
N TYR A 258 3.37 -9.14 -12.71
CA TYR A 258 2.98 -10.23 -13.61
C TYR A 258 4.07 -10.55 -14.65
N LEU A 259 4.73 -9.54 -15.19
CA LEU A 259 5.79 -9.67 -16.19
C LEU A 259 7.13 -10.17 -15.62
N ASP A 260 7.45 -9.74 -14.41
CA ASP A 260 8.59 -10.24 -13.67
C ASP A 260 8.32 -10.08 -12.16
N PRO A 261 7.88 -11.14 -11.46
CA PRO A 261 7.53 -11.02 -10.05
C PRO A 261 8.68 -10.55 -9.17
N ASN A 262 9.92 -10.91 -9.52
CA ASN A 262 11.10 -10.50 -8.76
C ASN A 262 11.42 -9.02 -8.97
N VAL A 263 11.51 -8.59 -10.22
CA VAL A 263 11.82 -7.18 -10.53
C VAL A 263 10.63 -6.28 -10.16
N GLY A 264 9.40 -6.68 -10.46
CA GLY A 264 8.20 -5.92 -10.15
C GLY A 264 7.97 -5.71 -8.67
N THR A 265 8.23 -6.73 -7.84
CA THR A 265 8.13 -6.54 -6.38
C THR A 265 9.26 -5.66 -5.84
N ALA A 266 10.46 -5.74 -6.43
CA ALA A 266 11.55 -4.83 -6.08
C ALA A 266 11.22 -3.37 -6.47
N ILE A 267 10.54 -3.18 -7.61
CA ILE A 267 10.01 -1.88 -8.04
C ILE A 267 8.96 -1.36 -7.06
N ALA A 268 8.01 -2.18 -6.62
CA ALA A 268 7.01 -1.77 -5.63
C ALA A 268 7.65 -1.30 -4.30
N VAL A 269 8.70 -1.98 -3.83
CA VAL A 269 9.48 -1.52 -2.66
C VAL A 269 10.20 -0.21 -2.95
N ALA A 270 10.84 -0.10 -4.11
CA ALA A 270 11.55 1.10 -4.52
C ALA A 270 10.62 2.32 -4.59
N GLU A 271 9.48 2.19 -5.24
CA GLU A 271 8.47 3.22 -5.40
C GLU A 271 7.88 3.66 -4.05
N ALA A 272 7.53 2.71 -3.18
CA ALA A 272 7.08 3.04 -1.82
C ALA A 272 8.12 3.87 -1.05
N CYS A 273 9.40 3.53 -1.15
CA CYS A 273 10.47 4.31 -0.56
C CYS A 273 10.69 5.66 -1.27
N ARG A 274 10.50 5.71 -2.59
CA ARG A 274 10.65 6.91 -3.42
C ARG A 274 9.60 7.95 -3.06
N ASN A 275 8.36 7.52 -2.91
CA ASN A 275 7.22 8.34 -2.51
C ASN A 275 7.40 8.95 -1.11
N LEU A 276 8.06 8.25 -0.19
CA LEU A 276 8.51 8.86 1.07
C LEU A 276 9.65 9.86 0.85
N SER A 277 10.64 9.48 0.03
CA SER A 277 11.85 10.25 -0.18
C SER A 277 11.61 11.62 -0.84
N VAL A 278 10.67 11.70 -1.78
CA VAL A 278 10.28 12.97 -2.42
C VAL A 278 9.65 13.96 -1.44
N THR A 279 9.04 13.48 -0.34
CA THR A 279 8.60 14.36 0.76
C THR A 279 9.71 14.76 1.72
N GLY A 280 10.92 14.18 1.60
CA GLY A 280 12.05 14.37 2.50
C GLY A 280 12.09 13.39 3.69
N ALA A 281 11.13 12.46 3.79
CA ALA A 281 11.06 11.48 4.87
C ALA A 281 12.09 10.35 4.69
N GLU A 282 12.71 9.91 5.79
CA GLU A 282 13.57 8.71 5.78
C GLU A 282 12.70 7.46 5.90
N PRO A 283 12.69 6.54 4.92
CA PRO A 283 12.05 5.25 5.08
C PRO A 283 12.71 4.44 6.21
N ILE A 284 11.92 3.86 7.13
CA ILE A 284 12.45 3.11 8.29
C ILE A 284 11.80 1.76 8.53
N ALA A 285 10.64 1.48 7.92
CA ALA A 285 9.97 0.19 8.05
C ALA A 285 9.07 -0.07 6.84
N LEU A 286 8.92 -1.35 6.49
CA LEU A 286 8.00 -1.83 5.46
C LEU A 286 6.97 -2.77 6.07
N THR A 287 5.79 -2.83 5.45
CA THR A 287 4.80 -3.90 5.65
C THR A 287 4.37 -4.43 4.29
N ASP A 288 4.07 -5.72 4.19
CA ASP A 288 3.65 -6.34 2.93
C ASP A 288 2.24 -6.93 3.00
N GLY A 289 1.48 -6.76 1.93
CA GLY A 289 0.20 -7.43 1.69
C GLY A 289 0.31 -8.31 0.46
N LEU A 290 0.67 -9.59 0.64
CA LEU A 290 0.82 -10.55 -0.44
C LEU A 290 -0.55 -11.02 -0.92
N ASN A 291 -0.91 -10.75 -2.17
CA ASN A 291 -2.13 -11.27 -2.79
C ASN A 291 -1.78 -12.09 -4.03
N PHE A 292 -2.04 -13.40 -3.96
CA PHE A 292 -1.69 -14.36 -5.01
C PHE A 292 -2.81 -15.37 -5.24
N GLY A 293 -2.79 -16.04 -6.39
CA GLY A 293 -3.66 -17.15 -6.72
C GLY A 293 -3.40 -18.40 -5.87
N ASN A 294 -3.79 -19.57 -6.37
CA ASN A 294 -3.57 -20.84 -5.67
C ASN A 294 -2.06 -21.21 -5.60
N PRO A 295 -1.42 -21.24 -4.41
CA PRO A 295 0.00 -21.53 -4.26
C PRO A 295 0.38 -22.98 -4.59
N GLU A 296 -0.60 -23.87 -4.71
CA GLU A 296 -0.36 -25.27 -5.12
C GLU A 296 -0.07 -25.38 -6.62
N THR A 297 -0.44 -24.37 -7.41
CA THR A 297 -0.18 -24.33 -8.84
C THR A 297 1.28 -23.90 -9.09
N PRO A 298 2.10 -24.66 -9.87
CA PRO A 298 3.54 -24.41 -9.96
C PRO A 298 3.97 -23.03 -10.46
N ASP A 299 3.19 -22.40 -11.33
CA ASP A 299 3.48 -21.05 -11.85
C ASP A 299 3.13 -19.95 -10.83
N VAL A 300 2.01 -20.09 -10.11
CA VAL A 300 1.68 -19.20 -8.99
C VAL A 300 2.69 -19.33 -7.86
N GLN A 301 3.11 -20.56 -7.52
CA GLN A 301 4.17 -20.78 -6.54
C GLN A 301 5.49 -20.11 -6.98
N PHE A 302 5.81 -20.15 -8.27
CA PHE A 302 6.95 -19.44 -8.83
C PHE A 302 6.80 -17.93 -8.66
N GLN A 303 5.64 -17.36 -8.99
CA GLN A 303 5.37 -15.93 -8.80
C GLN A 303 5.52 -15.50 -7.34
N LEU A 304 4.94 -16.24 -6.40
CA LEU A 304 5.04 -15.94 -4.97
C LEU A 304 6.50 -15.99 -4.48
N THR A 305 7.24 -17.03 -4.87
CA THR A 305 8.64 -17.21 -4.45
C THR A 305 9.53 -16.09 -4.99
N GLU A 306 9.38 -15.75 -6.28
CA GLU A 306 10.14 -14.67 -6.92
C GLU A 306 9.77 -13.29 -6.37
N ALA A 307 8.50 -13.05 -6.07
CA ALA A 307 8.06 -11.81 -5.44
C ALA A 307 8.71 -11.58 -4.07
N ILE A 308 8.69 -12.59 -3.20
CA ILE A 308 9.34 -12.54 -1.88
C ILE A 308 10.86 -12.32 -2.03
N ALA A 309 11.50 -12.97 -3.01
CA ALA A 309 12.92 -12.79 -3.28
C ALA A 309 13.24 -11.36 -3.75
N GLY A 310 12.41 -10.80 -4.65
CA GLY A 310 12.50 -9.43 -5.13
C GLY A 310 12.34 -8.41 -4.00
N MET A 311 11.33 -8.61 -3.16
CA MET A 311 11.08 -7.80 -1.96
C MET A 311 12.28 -7.81 -1.02
N THR A 312 12.81 -9.01 -0.71
CA THR A 312 13.97 -9.19 0.17
C THR A 312 15.20 -8.48 -0.39
N ARG A 313 15.43 -8.57 -1.70
CA ARG A 313 16.55 -7.90 -2.36
C ARG A 313 16.46 -6.38 -2.22
N ALA A 314 15.29 -5.80 -2.52
CA ALA A 314 15.08 -4.36 -2.41
C ALA A 314 15.15 -3.86 -0.96
N ALA A 315 14.47 -4.53 -0.02
CA ALA A 315 14.50 -4.21 1.41
C ALA A 315 15.94 -4.20 1.97
N ASN A 316 16.77 -5.18 1.58
CA ASN A 316 18.17 -5.21 1.95
C ASN A 316 18.99 -4.07 1.32
N ALA A 317 18.72 -3.70 0.06
CA ALA A 317 19.43 -2.60 -0.61
C ALA A 317 19.16 -1.26 0.08
N PHE A 318 17.92 -1.01 0.49
CA PHE A 318 17.58 0.18 1.29
C PHE A 318 17.98 0.07 2.78
N GLY A 319 18.28 -1.13 3.27
CA GLY A 319 18.57 -1.37 4.68
C GLY A 319 17.34 -1.23 5.59
N ILE A 320 16.15 -1.55 5.08
CA ILE A 320 14.87 -1.37 5.78
C ILE A 320 14.25 -2.73 6.12
N PRO A 321 13.82 -2.97 7.36
CA PRO A 321 13.14 -4.21 7.73
C PRO A 321 11.67 -4.21 7.29
N ILE A 322 11.19 -5.40 6.93
CA ILE A 322 9.75 -5.70 6.90
C ILE A 322 9.34 -6.04 8.34
N VAL A 323 8.46 -5.24 8.93
CA VAL A 323 8.10 -5.34 10.37
C VAL A 323 6.75 -6.02 10.62
N SER A 324 5.92 -6.13 9.59
CA SER A 324 4.60 -6.77 9.61
C SER A 324 4.22 -7.18 8.19
N GLY A 325 3.17 -8.00 8.06
CA GLY A 325 2.60 -8.31 6.76
C GLY A 325 1.35 -9.18 6.84
N ASN A 326 0.82 -9.50 5.67
CA ASN A 326 -0.33 -10.39 5.48
C ASN A 326 -0.16 -11.20 4.19
N ALA A 327 -0.72 -12.41 4.17
CA ALA A 327 -0.78 -13.23 2.96
C ALA A 327 -2.23 -13.68 2.68
N SER A 328 -2.79 -13.16 1.58
CA SER A 328 -4.02 -13.62 0.95
C SER A 328 -3.66 -14.50 -0.24
N LEU A 329 -4.01 -15.78 -0.15
CA LEU A 329 -3.76 -16.78 -1.19
C LEU A 329 -5.08 -17.26 -1.78
N TYR A 330 -5.02 -18.04 -2.87
CA TYR A 330 -6.21 -18.54 -3.57
C TYR A 330 -7.10 -17.45 -4.19
N ASN A 331 -6.52 -16.26 -4.48
CA ASN A 331 -7.20 -15.17 -5.20
C ASN A 331 -7.38 -15.53 -6.68
N GLU A 332 -8.41 -16.31 -6.94
CA GLU A 332 -8.74 -16.85 -8.26
C GLU A 332 -10.25 -16.87 -8.44
N THR A 333 -10.69 -16.48 -9.64
CA THR A 333 -12.10 -16.59 -10.05
C THR A 333 -12.18 -17.38 -11.34
N ALA A 334 -12.99 -18.44 -11.36
CA ALA A 334 -13.23 -19.25 -12.54
C ALA A 334 -11.94 -19.76 -13.24
N GLY A 335 -10.93 -20.17 -12.48
CA GLY A 335 -9.65 -20.66 -13.02
C GLY A 335 -8.64 -19.57 -13.39
N THR A 336 -8.99 -18.29 -13.25
CA THR A 336 -8.11 -17.15 -13.57
C THR A 336 -7.60 -16.51 -12.28
N SER A 337 -6.29 -16.63 -12.04
CA SER A 337 -5.62 -15.97 -10.93
C SER A 337 -5.51 -14.46 -11.19
N ILE A 338 -5.55 -13.66 -10.12
CA ILE A 338 -5.13 -12.26 -10.20
C ILE A 338 -3.68 -12.15 -10.67
N TYR A 339 -3.28 -10.95 -11.11
CA TYR A 339 -1.85 -10.65 -11.18
C TYR A 339 -1.21 -10.73 -9.79
N PRO A 340 0.05 -11.19 -9.68
CA PRO A 340 0.82 -11.08 -8.44
C PRO A 340 0.73 -9.66 -7.88
N THR A 341 0.19 -9.50 -6.68
CA THR A 341 -0.07 -8.17 -6.10
C THR A 341 0.52 -8.10 -4.68
N PRO A 342 1.85 -7.99 -4.55
CA PRO A 342 2.52 -7.72 -3.27
C PRO A 342 2.45 -6.22 -2.96
N ILE A 343 1.44 -5.81 -2.21
CA ILE A 343 1.25 -4.41 -1.79
C ILE A 343 2.31 -4.07 -0.76
N ILE A 344 3.12 -3.05 -1.01
CA ILE A 344 4.15 -2.58 -0.08
C ILE A 344 3.66 -1.29 0.58
N GLY A 345 3.48 -1.33 1.89
CA GLY A 345 3.33 -0.12 2.70
C GLY A 345 4.68 0.29 3.26
N ALA A 346 5.05 1.56 3.14
CA ALA A 346 6.28 2.10 3.73
C ALA A 346 5.98 3.17 4.76
N LEU A 347 6.71 3.11 5.88
CA LEU A 347 6.68 4.11 6.93
C LEU A 347 8.01 4.86 6.97
N GLY A 348 7.91 6.19 6.89
CA GLY A 348 9.05 7.09 6.99
C GLY A 348 8.92 8.10 8.12
N VAL A 349 10.02 8.76 8.44
CA VAL A 349 10.08 9.80 9.47
C VAL A 349 10.69 11.10 8.95
N LEU A 350 10.15 12.23 9.41
CA LEU A 350 10.76 13.54 9.26
C LEU A 350 11.17 14.07 10.64
N ASP A 351 12.35 14.67 10.72
CA ASP A 351 12.79 15.38 11.93
C ASP A 351 12.11 16.73 12.09
N ASP A 352 11.80 17.40 10.98
CA ASP A 352 11.04 18.63 10.92
C ASP A 352 10.05 18.60 9.75
N VAL A 353 8.75 18.49 10.04
CA VAL A 353 7.70 18.51 9.03
C VAL A 353 7.58 19.85 8.32
N GLU A 354 8.22 20.92 8.79
CA GLU A 354 8.30 22.18 8.03
C GLU A 354 9.25 22.07 6.83
N LYS A 355 10.10 21.03 6.80
CA LYS A 355 11.05 20.74 5.72
C LYS A 355 10.57 19.56 4.87
N HIS A 356 9.34 19.68 4.37
CA HIS A 356 8.77 18.72 3.44
C HIS A 356 8.68 19.33 2.04
N SER A 357 8.49 18.47 1.04
CA SER A 357 8.14 18.86 -0.31
C SER A 357 6.80 18.23 -0.71
N THR A 358 6.18 18.77 -1.75
CA THR A 358 4.92 18.29 -2.36
C THR A 358 5.06 18.34 -3.87
N ILE A 359 4.22 17.62 -4.61
CA ILE A 359 4.31 17.50 -6.08
C ILE A 359 4.12 18.83 -6.84
N GLY A 360 3.24 19.71 -6.33
CA GLY A 360 2.79 20.86 -7.10
C GLY A 360 3.88 21.91 -7.31
N PHE A 361 4.08 22.37 -8.55
CA PHE A 361 4.96 23.50 -8.85
C PHE A 361 4.57 24.75 -8.06
N LYS A 362 5.56 25.50 -7.56
CA LYS A 362 5.33 26.59 -6.60
C LYS A 362 5.62 27.99 -7.14
N SER A 363 6.51 28.14 -8.12
CA SER A 363 6.94 29.46 -8.60
C SER A 363 7.30 29.44 -10.08
N GLU A 364 6.81 30.43 -10.82
CA GLU A 364 7.22 30.64 -12.20
C GLU A 364 8.71 30.99 -12.29
N GLY A 365 9.38 30.43 -13.30
CA GLY A 365 10.81 30.61 -13.52
C GLY A 365 11.70 29.64 -12.72
N ASP A 366 11.11 28.78 -11.87
CA ASP A 366 11.85 27.65 -11.32
C ASP A 366 12.31 26.72 -12.44
N VAL A 367 13.52 26.21 -12.30
CA VAL A 367 14.12 25.25 -13.23
C VAL A 367 13.60 23.86 -12.90
N ILE A 368 13.23 23.11 -13.93
CA ILE A 368 12.79 21.72 -13.79
C ILE A 368 14.02 20.82 -14.01
N VAL A 369 14.33 20.00 -13.01
CA VAL A 369 15.48 19.09 -12.97
C VAL A 369 14.98 17.66 -12.82
N LEU A 370 15.50 16.77 -13.65
CA LEU A 370 15.32 15.33 -13.52
C LEU A 370 16.51 14.73 -12.78
N LEU A 371 16.28 14.06 -11.67
CA LEU A 371 17.27 13.20 -11.02
C LEU A 371 17.18 11.77 -11.55
N GLY A 372 18.32 11.09 -11.64
CA GLY A 372 18.42 9.68 -12.00
C GLY A 372 18.48 9.39 -13.50
N SER A 373 18.48 10.42 -14.35
CA SER A 373 18.72 10.32 -15.78
C SER A 373 19.49 11.54 -16.30
N ASP A 374 20.31 11.35 -17.32
CA ASP A 374 21.01 12.39 -18.08
C ASP A 374 20.22 12.83 -19.33
N SER A 375 19.13 12.13 -19.64
CA SER A 375 18.18 12.43 -20.72
C SER A 375 16.83 12.86 -20.14
N ALA A 376 16.24 13.89 -20.71
CA ALA A 376 14.87 14.31 -20.39
C ALA A 376 13.83 13.24 -20.74
N TRP A 377 14.12 12.43 -21.77
CA TRP A 377 13.18 11.51 -22.38
C TRP A 377 13.54 10.06 -22.14
N ASP A 378 12.50 9.24 -22.01
CA ASP A 378 12.65 7.79 -21.91
C ASP A 378 12.98 7.17 -23.27
N THR A 379 13.34 5.89 -23.22
CA THR A 379 13.60 5.04 -24.37
C THR A 379 12.40 4.16 -24.67
N LEU A 380 12.45 3.51 -25.83
CA LEU A 380 11.46 2.51 -26.21
C LEU A 380 11.28 1.39 -25.18
N GLU A 381 12.34 1.07 -24.44
CA GLU A 381 12.34 -0.04 -23.51
C GLU A 381 11.52 0.28 -22.26
N GLY A 382 11.34 1.58 -21.97
CA GLY A 382 10.44 2.06 -20.92
C GLY A 382 8.96 1.76 -21.17
N LEU A 383 8.57 1.31 -22.38
CA LEU A 383 7.19 0.88 -22.64
C LEU A 383 6.86 -0.49 -22.04
N ALA A 384 7.86 -1.29 -21.66
CA ALA A 384 7.66 -2.63 -21.12
C ALA A 384 6.78 -2.60 -19.86
N GLY A 385 5.56 -3.14 -19.97
CA GLY A 385 4.57 -3.16 -18.89
C GLY A 385 3.91 -1.82 -18.55
N SER A 386 4.18 -0.76 -19.33
CA SER A 386 3.65 0.58 -19.07
C SER A 386 2.13 0.68 -19.16
N GLU A 387 1.54 1.64 -18.44
CA GLU A 387 0.13 2.02 -18.56
C GLU A 387 -0.21 2.40 -20.00
N TYR A 388 0.69 3.09 -20.71
CA TYR A 388 0.49 3.44 -22.12
C TYR A 388 0.33 2.20 -23.01
N LEU A 389 1.19 1.19 -22.83
CA LEU A 389 1.14 -0.03 -23.63
C LEU A 389 -0.19 -0.78 -23.42
N GLU A 390 -0.68 -0.84 -22.18
CA GLU A 390 -1.98 -1.44 -21.89
C GLU A 390 -3.14 -0.60 -22.43
N LEU A 391 -3.18 0.70 -22.11
CA LEU A 391 -4.31 1.57 -22.40
C LEU A 391 -4.48 1.87 -23.89
N VAL A 392 -3.38 1.97 -24.63
CA VAL A 392 -3.37 2.33 -26.05
C VAL A 392 -3.36 1.09 -26.94
N HIS A 393 -2.62 0.04 -26.56
CA HIS A 393 -2.41 -1.14 -27.40
C HIS A 393 -3.06 -2.42 -26.87
N GLY A 394 -3.58 -2.41 -25.64
CA GLY A 394 -4.21 -3.60 -25.02
C GLY A 394 -3.20 -4.69 -24.69
N ARG A 395 -1.93 -4.34 -24.44
CA ARG A 395 -0.80 -5.26 -24.30
C ARG A 395 -0.15 -5.12 -22.93
N VAL A 396 0.15 -6.25 -22.29
CA VAL A 396 0.94 -6.33 -21.05
C VAL A 396 2.07 -7.30 -21.32
N GLU A 397 3.21 -6.78 -21.76
CA GLU A 397 4.40 -7.53 -22.16
C GLU A 397 5.65 -6.65 -22.12
N GLY A 398 6.82 -7.26 -22.33
CA GLY A 398 8.13 -6.65 -22.17
C GLY A 398 8.82 -7.09 -20.88
N GLN A 399 10.08 -6.69 -20.74
CA GLN A 399 10.91 -7.01 -19.58
C GLN A 399 11.16 -5.74 -18.75
N PRO A 400 10.53 -5.57 -17.57
CA PRO A 400 10.84 -4.47 -16.69
C PRO A 400 12.27 -4.62 -16.11
N VAL A 401 12.89 -3.47 -15.81
CA VAL A 401 14.26 -3.38 -15.31
C VAL A 401 14.34 -2.39 -14.15
N LEU A 402 15.23 -2.66 -13.19
CA LEU A 402 15.51 -1.78 -12.06
C LEU A 402 16.99 -1.88 -11.70
N ASP A 403 17.68 -0.75 -11.69
CA ASP A 403 18.99 -0.61 -11.04
C ASP A 403 18.76 -0.16 -9.59
N LEU A 404 18.78 -1.12 -8.67
CA LEU A 404 18.54 -0.87 -7.25
C LEU A 404 19.61 0.02 -6.62
N ASP A 405 20.87 -0.07 -7.08
CA ASP A 405 21.93 0.75 -6.50
C ASP A 405 21.75 2.21 -6.90
N LEU A 406 21.37 2.47 -8.16
CA LEU A 406 21.02 3.81 -8.62
C LEU A 406 19.79 4.34 -7.87
N GLU A 407 18.74 3.55 -7.73
CA GLU A 407 17.52 3.91 -7.01
C GLU A 407 17.81 4.41 -5.59
N VAL A 408 18.60 3.66 -4.81
CA VAL A 408 18.96 4.04 -3.43
C VAL A 408 19.68 5.40 -3.39
N ARG A 409 20.60 5.64 -4.33
CA ARG A 409 21.37 6.90 -4.39
C ARG A 409 20.50 8.09 -4.83
N VAL A 410 19.63 7.90 -5.83
CA VAL A 410 18.69 8.92 -6.32
C VAL A 410 17.77 9.37 -5.18
N GLN A 411 17.21 8.41 -4.44
CA GLN A 411 16.35 8.72 -3.30
C GLN A 411 17.10 9.45 -2.18
N ALA A 412 18.33 9.03 -1.85
CA ALA A 412 19.15 9.70 -0.85
C ALA A 412 19.43 11.16 -1.21
N VAL A 413 19.84 11.42 -2.47
CA VAL A 413 20.06 12.79 -2.99
C VAL A 413 18.79 13.63 -2.91
N CYS A 414 17.64 13.07 -3.28
CA CYS A 414 16.36 13.78 -3.18
C CYS A 414 16.04 14.16 -1.72
N ARG A 415 16.16 13.23 -0.78
CA ARG A 415 15.91 13.50 0.65
C ARG A 415 16.82 14.59 1.19
N ASP A 416 18.10 14.52 0.88
CA ASP A 416 19.08 15.51 1.33
C ASP A 416 18.77 16.90 0.75
N ALA A 417 18.39 16.99 -0.53
CA ALA A 417 18.00 18.24 -1.18
C ALA A 417 16.74 18.87 -0.55
N VAL A 418 15.71 18.06 -0.27
CA VAL A 418 14.48 18.52 0.40
C VAL A 418 14.77 19.01 1.81
N ARG A 419 15.56 18.26 2.60
CA ARG A 419 15.91 18.61 3.99
C ARG A 419 16.79 19.86 4.09
N ALA A 420 17.59 20.12 3.07
CA ALA A 420 18.38 21.33 2.93
C ALA A 420 17.54 22.56 2.50
N GLY A 421 16.30 22.36 2.06
CA GLY A 421 15.42 23.44 1.58
C GLY A 421 15.80 23.94 0.19
N LEU A 422 16.45 23.09 -0.62
CA LEU A 422 16.90 23.46 -1.97
C LEU A 422 15.80 23.31 -3.02
N VAL A 423 14.81 22.47 -2.73
CA VAL A 423 13.74 22.03 -3.64
C VAL A 423 12.44 22.76 -3.33
N ALA A 424 11.76 23.26 -4.37
CA ALA A 424 10.45 23.89 -4.26
C ALA A 424 9.31 22.86 -4.38
N SER A 425 9.45 21.90 -5.29
CA SER A 425 8.56 20.74 -5.42
C SER A 425 9.36 19.51 -5.85
N ALA A 426 8.90 18.33 -5.47
CA ALA A 426 9.46 17.04 -5.86
C ALA A 426 8.30 16.08 -6.15
N HIS A 427 8.45 15.27 -7.18
CA HIS A 427 7.48 14.26 -7.57
C HIS A 427 8.21 13.10 -8.23
N ASP A 428 7.75 11.88 -7.97
CA ASP A 428 8.30 10.68 -8.54
C ASP A 428 7.85 10.47 -10.01
N LEU A 429 8.50 9.58 -10.74
CA LEU A 429 8.05 9.16 -12.08
C LEU A 429 7.64 7.69 -12.03
N SER A 430 6.34 7.45 -12.09
CA SER A 430 5.69 6.14 -12.02
C SER A 430 4.81 5.90 -13.26
N GLU A 431 3.52 5.58 -13.09
CA GLU A 431 2.60 5.29 -14.17
C GLU A 431 2.43 6.48 -15.14
N GLY A 432 2.56 6.19 -16.43
CA GLY A 432 2.44 7.19 -17.50
C GLY A 432 3.67 8.08 -17.69
N GLY A 433 4.73 7.88 -16.91
CA GLY A 433 6.06 8.43 -17.17
C GLY A 433 6.17 9.96 -17.06
N MET A 434 7.18 10.51 -17.75
CA MET A 434 7.60 11.91 -17.64
C MET A 434 6.46 12.91 -17.92
N ALA A 435 5.68 12.68 -18.97
CA ALA A 435 4.64 13.62 -19.37
C ALA A 435 3.52 13.72 -18.33
N VAL A 436 3.18 12.60 -17.68
CA VAL A 436 2.17 12.55 -16.62
C VAL A 436 2.71 13.20 -15.34
N ALA A 437 3.93 12.88 -14.92
CA ALA A 437 4.53 13.51 -13.73
C ALA A 437 4.60 15.05 -13.84
N ILE A 438 4.97 15.58 -15.01
CA ILE A 438 4.95 17.03 -15.27
C ILE A 438 3.53 17.57 -15.20
N ALA A 439 2.56 16.87 -15.80
CA ALA A 439 1.17 17.29 -15.79
C ALA A 439 0.60 17.31 -14.36
N GLU A 440 0.84 16.29 -13.54
CA GLU A 440 0.36 16.23 -12.16
C GLU A 440 0.97 17.33 -11.29
N SER A 441 2.27 17.59 -11.46
CA SER A 441 2.97 18.71 -10.80
C SER A 441 2.40 20.07 -11.21
N ALA A 442 2.12 20.27 -12.50
CA ALA A 442 1.55 21.50 -13.01
C ALA A 442 0.08 21.71 -12.61
N ILE A 443 -0.74 20.66 -12.68
CA ILE A 443 -2.17 20.69 -12.30
C ILE A 443 -2.33 20.97 -10.81
N THR A 444 -1.50 20.34 -9.98
CA THR A 444 -1.51 20.53 -8.53
C THR A 444 -0.97 21.90 -8.13
N GLY A 445 0.05 22.39 -8.84
CA GLY A 445 0.60 23.73 -8.65
C GLY A 445 -0.26 24.87 -9.20
N GLY A 446 -1.10 24.58 -10.20
CA GLY A 446 -1.86 25.59 -10.95
C GLY A 446 -0.98 26.45 -11.87
N ILE A 447 0.20 25.95 -12.25
CA ILE A 447 1.19 26.66 -13.08
C ILE A 447 1.67 25.70 -14.16
N GLY A 448 1.75 26.15 -15.41
CA GLY A 448 2.22 25.37 -16.56
C GLY A 448 3.71 25.02 -16.49
N ALA A 449 4.19 24.35 -17.53
CA ALA A 449 5.59 23.96 -17.66
C ALA A 449 6.01 23.93 -19.14
N SER A 450 7.26 24.30 -19.40
CA SER A 450 7.88 24.23 -20.72
C SER A 450 9.13 23.37 -20.64
N ILE A 451 9.08 22.22 -21.31
CA ILE A 451 10.20 21.30 -21.49
C ILE A 451 10.94 21.67 -22.77
N SER A 452 12.26 21.81 -22.67
CA SER A 452 13.10 22.43 -23.69
C SER A 452 13.26 21.56 -24.93
N GLU A 453 13.39 20.25 -24.75
CA GLU A 453 13.65 19.29 -25.82
C GLU A 453 12.33 18.70 -26.34
N SER A 454 12.21 18.46 -27.65
CA SER A 454 11.06 17.72 -28.20
C SER A 454 11.19 16.21 -27.90
N PRO A 455 10.09 15.51 -27.59
CA PRO A 455 10.15 14.09 -27.26
C PRO A 455 10.48 13.20 -28.46
N GLY A 456 11.46 12.31 -28.27
CA GLY A 456 11.76 11.18 -29.16
C GLY A 456 12.15 11.56 -30.60
N ASP A 457 12.69 12.77 -30.82
CA ASP A 457 13.05 13.35 -32.13
C ASP A 457 11.95 13.19 -33.20
N GLY A 458 10.68 13.09 -32.78
CA GLY A 458 9.53 12.85 -33.65
C GLY A 458 9.31 11.40 -34.11
N ASN A 459 10.24 10.46 -33.85
CA ASN A 459 10.10 9.06 -34.26
C ASN A 459 9.38 8.20 -33.22
N ARG A 460 9.61 8.42 -31.93
CA ARG A 460 9.05 7.64 -30.82
C ARG A 460 8.67 8.55 -29.64
N TRP A 461 7.88 9.58 -29.93
CA TRP A 461 7.39 10.50 -28.90
C TRP A 461 6.57 9.78 -27.83
N ASP A 462 5.91 8.68 -28.18
CA ASP A 462 5.11 7.86 -27.28
C ASP A 462 5.94 7.23 -26.17
N ALA A 463 7.05 6.60 -26.54
CA ALA A 463 7.99 6.02 -25.61
C ALA A 463 8.70 7.11 -24.78
N ALA A 464 9.14 8.18 -25.42
CA ALA A 464 9.78 9.30 -24.74
C ALA A 464 8.91 9.91 -23.64
N MET A 465 7.61 10.11 -23.91
CA MET A 465 6.67 10.76 -22.99
C MET A 465 6.12 9.81 -21.93
N PHE A 466 5.81 8.56 -22.30
CA PHE A 466 5.06 7.63 -21.45
C PHE A 466 5.84 6.38 -21.02
N GLY A 467 7.14 6.31 -21.32
CA GLY A 467 8.01 5.28 -20.77
C GLY A 467 8.10 5.38 -19.25
N GLU A 468 8.04 4.22 -18.59
CA GLU A 468 7.99 4.06 -17.13
C GLU A 468 9.32 3.49 -16.59
N SER A 469 10.46 3.96 -17.14
CA SER A 469 11.77 3.66 -16.56
C SER A 469 11.88 4.12 -15.10
N GLN A 470 12.55 3.31 -14.29
CA GLN A 470 12.64 3.46 -12.84
C GLN A 470 13.70 4.48 -12.41
N SER A 471 13.75 4.79 -11.12
CA SER A 471 14.80 5.62 -10.49
C SER A 471 14.86 7.06 -10.97
N ARG A 472 13.69 7.66 -11.26
CA ARG A 472 13.60 9.04 -11.73
C ARG A 472 12.73 9.88 -10.81
N ILE A 473 13.18 11.09 -10.51
CA ILE A 473 12.45 12.07 -9.68
C ILE A 473 12.51 13.43 -10.36
N LEU A 474 11.35 14.06 -10.51
CA LEU A 474 11.18 15.41 -11.00
C LEU A 474 11.31 16.40 -9.85
N LEU A 475 12.18 17.41 -10.00
CA LEU A 475 12.32 18.51 -9.05
C LEU A 475 12.00 19.84 -9.74
N SER A 476 11.35 20.75 -9.03
CA SER A 476 11.44 22.19 -9.33
C SER A 476 12.34 22.88 -8.33
N VAL A 477 13.28 23.68 -8.83
CA VAL A 477 14.30 24.33 -8.02
C VAL A 477 14.48 25.78 -8.47
N SER A 478 14.72 26.67 -7.51
CA SER A 478 15.12 28.03 -7.87
C SER A 478 16.47 27.99 -8.59
N SER A 479 16.66 28.87 -9.58
CA SER A 479 17.92 28.94 -10.34
C SER A 479 19.17 29.16 -9.46
N GLY A 480 19.01 29.78 -8.29
CA GLY A 480 20.10 29.96 -7.32
C GLY A 480 20.56 28.68 -6.62
N ASN A 481 19.70 27.64 -6.56
CA ASN A 481 19.99 26.38 -5.89
C ASN A 481 20.49 25.29 -6.84
N LEU A 482 20.41 25.49 -8.16
CA LEU A 482 20.72 24.47 -9.17
C LEU A 482 22.12 23.86 -9.00
N VAL A 483 23.14 24.72 -8.80
CA VAL A 483 24.54 24.27 -8.62
C VAL A 483 24.70 23.38 -7.40
N GLU A 484 23.94 23.64 -6.33
CA GLU A 484 24.01 22.85 -5.10
C GLU A 484 23.36 21.47 -5.29
N ILE A 485 22.26 21.38 -6.05
CA ILE A 485 21.63 20.12 -6.45
C ILE A 485 22.57 19.28 -7.31
N GLU A 486 23.17 19.86 -8.34
CA GLU A 486 24.14 19.18 -9.20
C GLU A 486 25.35 18.68 -8.41
N THR A 487 25.82 19.47 -7.43
CA THR A 487 26.93 19.08 -6.55
C THR A 487 26.55 17.90 -5.65
N LEU A 488 25.34 17.91 -5.09
CA LEU A 488 24.84 16.83 -4.24
C LEU A 488 24.69 15.53 -5.04
N ALA A 489 24.13 15.61 -6.26
CA ALA A 489 23.96 14.48 -7.14
C ALA A 489 25.29 13.89 -7.61
N ALA A 490 26.23 14.75 -8.03
CA ALA A 490 27.56 14.32 -8.45
C ALA A 490 28.36 13.64 -7.32
N ALA A 491 28.17 14.07 -6.07
CA ALA A 491 28.81 13.43 -4.91
C ALA A 491 28.36 11.98 -4.68
N GLN A 492 27.21 11.58 -5.21
CA GLN A 492 26.63 10.24 -5.11
C GLN A 492 26.58 9.51 -6.47
N ASP A 493 27.23 10.03 -7.50
CA ASP A 493 27.18 9.46 -8.86
C ASP A 493 25.72 9.23 -9.34
N VAL A 494 24.90 10.26 -9.15
CA VAL A 494 23.52 10.33 -9.63
C VAL A 494 23.47 11.27 -10.83
N PRO A 495 23.04 10.79 -12.02
CA PRO A 495 22.89 11.64 -13.19
C PRO A 495 21.73 12.61 -13.00
N THR A 496 21.86 13.79 -13.61
CA THR A 496 20.85 14.84 -13.57
C THR A 496 20.71 15.53 -14.92
N ALA A 497 19.50 15.93 -15.28
CA ALA A 497 19.24 16.73 -16.47
C ALA A 497 18.38 17.96 -16.13
N VAL A 498 18.77 19.13 -16.62
CA VAL A 498 17.89 20.31 -16.63
C VAL A 498 16.99 20.21 -17.85
N ILE A 499 15.69 19.99 -17.64
CA ILE A 499 14.79 19.64 -18.73
C ILE A 499 13.90 20.80 -19.17
N GLY A 500 13.71 21.82 -18.33
CA GLY A 500 12.76 22.89 -18.63
C GLY A 500 12.61 23.91 -17.53
N ALA A 501 11.50 24.65 -17.59
CA ALA A 501 11.14 25.65 -16.59
C ALA A 501 9.64 25.63 -16.31
N VAL A 502 9.29 25.99 -15.08
CA VAL A 502 7.92 26.19 -14.62
C VAL A 502 7.41 27.55 -15.13
N GLY A 503 6.19 27.60 -15.67
CA GLY A 503 5.54 28.86 -16.03
C GLY A 503 4.43 28.71 -17.08
N GLY A 504 3.60 29.75 -17.17
CA GLY A 504 2.53 29.84 -18.16
C GLY A 504 1.28 29.04 -17.78
N ASP A 505 0.41 28.83 -18.76
CA ASP A 505 -0.91 28.19 -18.62
C ASP A 505 -1.06 26.94 -19.53
N SER A 506 0.06 26.39 -19.99
CA SER A 506 0.13 25.19 -20.82
C SER A 506 1.23 24.23 -20.37
N LEU A 507 1.09 22.97 -20.77
CA LEU A 507 2.14 21.96 -20.77
C LEU A 507 2.74 21.93 -22.17
N SER A 508 3.98 22.36 -22.32
CA SER A 508 4.67 22.42 -23.60
C SER A 508 5.87 21.48 -23.60
N PHE A 509 5.95 20.60 -24.61
CA PHE A 509 7.04 19.63 -24.77
C PHE A 509 7.77 19.88 -26.09
N GLY A 510 8.89 20.59 -25.99
CA GLY A 510 9.59 21.18 -27.12
C GLY A 510 8.69 22.16 -27.89
N ASP A 511 8.96 22.31 -29.19
CA ASP A 511 8.21 23.22 -30.07
C ASP A 511 6.96 22.59 -30.70
N SER A 512 6.75 21.28 -30.49
CA SER A 512 5.82 20.47 -31.28
C SER A 512 4.52 20.10 -30.58
N ILE A 513 4.49 20.08 -29.24
CA ILE A 513 3.36 19.57 -28.46
C ILE A 513 3.00 20.59 -27.39
N SER A 514 1.73 20.98 -27.33
CA SER A 514 1.25 21.92 -26.32
C SER A 514 -0.19 21.63 -25.92
N VAL A 515 -0.41 21.36 -24.63
CA VAL A 515 -1.75 21.13 -24.06
C VAL A 515 -2.08 22.24 -23.06
N PRO A 516 -3.22 22.95 -23.20
CA PRO A 516 -3.65 23.91 -22.18
C PRO A 516 -3.81 23.23 -20.81
N LEU A 517 -3.32 23.89 -19.75
CA LEU A 517 -3.35 23.32 -18.40
C LEU A 517 -4.78 23.03 -17.93
N ASN A 518 -5.75 23.82 -18.36
CA ASN A 518 -7.16 23.60 -18.06
C ASN A 518 -7.68 22.27 -18.64
N ASP A 519 -7.28 21.92 -19.86
CA ASP A 519 -7.72 20.70 -20.52
C ASP A 519 -7.08 19.47 -19.87
N ALA A 520 -5.78 19.55 -19.56
CA ALA A 520 -5.07 18.53 -18.79
C ALA A 520 -5.67 18.35 -17.39
N SER A 521 -5.98 19.46 -16.70
CA SER A 521 -6.63 19.44 -15.39
C SER A 521 -8.04 18.84 -15.45
N ASP A 522 -8.80 19.10 -16.50
CA ASP A 522 -10.15 18.55 -16.66
C ASP A 522 -10.09 17.02 -16.85
N ALA A 523 -9.22 16.57 -17.76
CA ALA A 523 -8.99 15.15 -18.00
C ALA A 523 -8.57 14.41 -16.72
N TRP A 524 -7.55 14.92 -16.01
CA TRP A 524 -7.03 14.28 -14.80
C TRP A 524 -8.02 14.28 -13.63
N LYS A 525 -8.70 15.40 -13.37
CA LYS A 525 -9.64 15.50 -12.22
C LYS A 525 -10.91 14.67 -12.43
N ASN A 526 -11.37 14.57 -13.67
CA ASN A 526 -12.66 13.94 -13.98
C ASN A 526 -12.54 12.50 -14.49
N GLY A 527 -11.37 12.05 -14.94
CA GLY A 527 -11.14 10.73 -15.53
C GLY A 527 -11.64 9.57 -14.66
N PHE A 528 -11.25 9.55 -13.39
CA PHE A 528 -11.67 8.50 -12.45
C PHE A 528 -13.19 8.45 -12.27
N SER A 529 -13.83 9.62 -12.11
CA SER A 529 -15.29 9.70 -11.97
C SER A 529 -15.99 9.25 -13.26
N ALA A 530 -15.51 9.66 -14.43
CA ALA A 530 -16.08 9.26 -15.71
C ALA A 530 -16.06 7.74 -15.87
N ALA A 531 -14.90 7.11 -15.63
CA ALA A 531 -14.72 5.67 -15.75
C ALA A 531 -15.53 4.85 -14.72
N THR A 532 -15.86 5.42 -13.56
CA THR A 532 -16.62 4.75 -12.50
C THR A 532 -18.10 5.09 -12.48
N SER A 533 -18.52 6.15 -13.19
CA SER A 533 -19.92 6.61 -13.27
C SER A 533 -20.80 5.78 -14.21
N ASP A 534 -20.22 5.11 -15.20
CA ASP A 534 -20.92 4.24 -16.15
C ASP A 534 -20.75 2.76 -15.78
N GLN A 535 -21.54 2.30 -14.81
CA GLN A 535 -22.05 0.93 -14.85
C GLN A 535 -23.56 0.91 -14.57
N PRO A 536 -24.42 0.63 -15.57
CA PRO A 536 -25.67 -0.04 -15.27
C PRO A 536 -25.31 -1.37 -14.59
N GLN A 537 -25.64 -1.48 -13.30
CA GLN A 537 -25.67 -2.75 -12.58
C GLN A 537 -26.38 -3.78 -13.48
N LYS A 538 -25.65 -4.81 -13.90
CA LYS A 538 -26.26 -6.01 -14.51
C LYS A 538 -26.89 -6.87 -13.43
#